data_AF-A0A1J3FR04-F1
#
_entry.id   AF-A0A1J3FR04-F1
#
_cell.length_a   1.000
_cell.length_b   1.000
_cell.length_c   1.000
_cell.angle_alpha   90.00
_cell.angle_beta   90.00
_cell.angle_gamma   90.00
#
_symmetry.space_group_name_H-M   'P 1'
#
loop_
_entity.id
_entity.type
_entity.pdbx_description
1 polymer ?
#
loop_
_entity_poly.entity_id
_entity_poly.type
_entity_poly.pdbx_seq_one_letter_code
_entity_poly.pdbx_strand_id
1 'polypeptide(L)' 'KDEEDDPESYMNRVVGAADSYNLEEMEAPGTLTCNLRPYQKQALYWMSESEKGIDVDKAAETLHPCWEAYRICDERA' A
#
# COMPACT_ATOMS: atom_id res chain seq x y z
N LYS A 1 27.08 20.83 -0.66
CA LYS A 1 27.93 19.68 -0.31
C LYS A 1 26.97 18.70 0.31
N ASP A 2 26.35 17.89 -0.53
CA ASP A 2 25.32 16.95 -0.11
C ASP A 2 26.01 15.91 0.76
N GLU A 3 25.69 15.96 2.05
CA GLU A 3 26.06 14.95 3.03
C GLU A 3 25.31 13.70 2.58
N GLU A 4 25.99 12.77 1.92
CA GLU A 4 25.42 11.46 1.61
C GLU A 4 25.02 10.84 2.95
N ASP A 5 23.72 10.90 3.23
CA ASP A 5 23.10 10.24 4.36
C ASP A 5 23.55 8.78 4.31
N ASP A 6 24.06 8.26 5.43
CA ASP A 6 24.52 6.89 5.50
C ASP A 6 23.40 5.97 4.96
N PRO A 7 23.72 4.97 4.10
CA PRO A 7 22.71 4.15 3.47
C PRO A 7 21.76 3.48 4.49
N GLU A 8 22.23 3.18 5.70
CA GLU A 8 21.42 2.63 6.78
C GLU A 8 20.45 3.67 7.35
N SER A 9 20.89 4.93 7.55
CA SER A 9 20.04 6.06 7.96
C SER A 9 18.92 6.33 6.96
N TYR A 10 19.27 6.38 5.66
CA TYR A 10 18.30 6.52 4.58
C TYR A 10 17.29 5.36 4.56
N MET A 11 17.78 4.12 4.65
CA MET A 11 16.93 2.93 4.63
C MET A 11 15.97 2.91 5.82
N ASN A 12 16.44 3.27 7.02
CA ASN A 12 15.61 3.38 8.21
C ASN A 12 14.52 4.46 8.07
N ARG A 13 14.84 5.60 7.43
CA ARG A 13 13.84 6.65 7.15
C ARG A 13 12.77 6.16 6.17
N VAL A 14 13.17 5.43 5.12
CA VAL A 14 12.25 4.88 4.12
C VAL A 14 11.35 3.80 4.73
N VAL A 15 11.93 2.89 5.52
CA VAL A 15 11.18 1.82 6.19
C VAL A 15 10.26 2.38 7.28
N GLY A 16 10.71 3.40 8.03
CA GLY A 16 9.90 4.07 9.05
C GLY A 16 8.79 4.95 8.48
N ALA A 17 8.89 5.38 7.23
CA ALA A 17 7.84 6.10 6.51
C ALA A 17 6.83 5.16 5.80
N ALA A 18 7.12 3.86 5.72
CA ALA A 18 6.16 2.88 5.24
C ALA A 18 5.15 2.60 6.34
N ASP A 19 3.91 3.06 6.14
CA ASP A 19 2.83 2.87 7.11
C ASP A 19 2.64 1.39 7.45
N SER A 20 2.51 1.09 8.75
CA SER A 20 2.02 -0.20 9.21
C SER A 20 0.51 -0.27 8.95
N TYR A 21 0.12 -0.76 7.79
CA TYR A 21 -1.28 -0.98 7.46
C TYR A 21 -1.89 -2.05 8.38
N ASN A 22 -3.02 -1.72 9.03
CA ASN A 22 -3.86 -2.71 9.71
C ASN A 22 -4.58 -3.57 8.65
N LEU A 23 -3.83 -4.47 8.02
CA LEU A 23 -4.33 -5.37 6.99
C LEU A 23 -5.30 -6.38 7.60
N GLU A 24 -6.39 -6.66 6.89
CA GLU A 24 -7.34 -7.72 7.24
C GLU A 24 -6.71 -9.10 7.07
N GLU A 25 -7.16 -10.08 7.85
CA GLU A 25 -6.75 -11.47 7.69
C GLU A 25 -7.68 -12.19 6.71
N MET A 26 -7.09 -12.93 5.77
CA MET A 26 -7.83 -13.84 4.88
C MET A 26 -7.56 -15.29 5.26
N GLU A 27 -8.61 -16.11 5.31
CA GLU A 27 -8.47 -17.55 5.51
C GLU A 27 -7.85 -18.23 4.29
N ALA A 28 -7.01 -19.24 4.56
CA ALA A 28 -6.39 -20.03 3.51
C ALA A 28 -7.43 -20.81 2.69
N PRO A 29 -7.20 -21.01 1.39
CA PRO A 29 -8.02 -21.92 0.60
C PRO A 29 -7.88 -23.36 1.14
N GLY A 30 -8.94 -24.15 1.11
CA GLY A 30 -8.95 -25.51 1.65
C GLY A 30 -8.00 -26.49 0.92
N THR A 31 -7.44 -26.09 -0.22
CA THR A 31 -6.37 -26.82 -0.93
C THR A 31 -5.00 -26.66 -0.26
N LEU A 32 -4.84 -25.62 0.57
CA LEU A 32 -3.63 -25.36 1.33
C LEU A 32 -3.62 -26.25 2.59
N THR A 33 -2.59 -27.08 2.74
CA THR A 33 -2.48 -28.03 3.85
C THR A 33 -1.75 -27.46 5.07
N CYS A 34 -1.23 -26.23 4.99
CA CYS A 34 -0.50 -25.57 6.07
C CYS A 34 -1.36 -24.55 6.82
N ASN A 35 -1.08 -24.37 8.12
CA ASN A 35 -1.75 -23.37 8.95
C ASN A 35 -1.02 -22.04 8.83
N LEU A 36 -1.73 -21.00 8.38
CA LEU A 36 -1.18 -19.65 8.29
C LEU A 36 -1.18 -18.94 9.65
N ARG A 37 -0.06 -18.28 9.97
CA ARG A 37 0.07 -17.32 11.07
C ARG A 37 -0.71 -16.03 10.75
N PRO A 38 -1.06 -15.20 11.76
CA PRO A 38 -1.76 -13.93 11.56
C PRO A 38 -1.15 -13.06 10.44
N TYR A 39 0.16 -12.78 10.50
CA TYR A 39 0.84 -11.99 9.47
C TYR A 39 0.82 -12.63 8.07
N GLN A 40 0.76 -13.96 7.99
CA GLN A 40 0.68 -14.68 6.71
C GLN A 40 -0.72 -14.57 6.12
N LYS A 41 -1.76 -14.55 6.95
CA LYS A 41 -3.14 -14.29 6.52
C LYS A 41 -3.32 -12.86 6.04
N GLN A 42 -2.65 -11.90 6.69
CA GLN A 42 -2.61 -10.51 6.24
C GLN A 42 -1.89 -10.37 4.90
N ALA A 43 -0.74 -11.04 4.74
CA ALA A 43 -0.04 -11.08 3.47
C ALA A 43 -0.91 -11.69 2.36
N LEU A 44 -1.63 -12.78 2.66
CA LEU A 44 -2.55 -13.42 1.72
C LEU A 44 -3.67 -12.47 1.28
N TYR A 45 -4.28 -11.75 2.22
CA TYR A 45 -5.28 -10.74 1.94
C TYR A 45 -4.72 -9.67 0.99
N TRP A 46 -3.56 -9.09 1.35
CA TRP A 46 -2.93 -8.03 0.56
C TRP A 46 -2.59 -8.48 -0.87
N MET A 47 -2.03 -9.68 -1.03
CA MET A 47 -1.73 -10.24 -2.36
C MET A 47 -3.02 -10.42 -3.18
N SER A 48 -4.07 -10.96 -2.56
CA SER A 48 -5.34 -11.20 -3.24
C SER A 48 -6.02 -9.91 -3.71
N GLU A 49 -6.04 -8.87 -2.87
CA GLU A 49 -6.57 -7.56 -3.26
C GLU A 49 -5.72 -6.87 -4.33
N SER A 50 -4.40 -7.01 -4.24
CA SER A 50 -3.48 -6.45 -5.25
C SER A 50 -3.68 -7.10 -6.63
N GLU A 51 -3.93 -8.40 -6.67
CA GLU A 51 -4.17 -9.15 -7.92
C GLU A 51 -5.55 -8.89 -8.53
N LYS A 52 -6.57 -8.60 -7.72
CA LYS A 52 -7.91 -8.20 -8.21
C LYS A 52 -7.89 -6.88 -8.97
N GLY A 53 -6.89 -6.04 -8.72
CA GLY A 53 -6.81 -4.69 -9.26
C GLY A 53 -7.80 -3.74 -8.57
N ILE A 54 -7.80 -2.48 -9.02
CA ILE A 54 -8.75 -1.48 -8.53
C ILE A 54 -10.05 -1.64 -9.33
N ASP A 55 -11.15 -1.89 -8.62
CA ASP A 55 -12.48 -1.86 -9.19
C ASP A 55 -12.73 -0.52 -9.92
N VAL A 56 -13.24 -0.56 -11.16
CA VAL A 56 -13.31 0.63 -12.04
C VAL A 56 -14.11 1.76 -11.39
N ASP A 57 -15.16 1.43 -10.63
CA ASP A 57 -15.99 2.42 -9.96
C ASP A 57 -15.25 3.03 -8.75
N LYS A 58 -14.49 2.21 -7.99
CA LYS A 58 -13.63 2.70 -6.90
C LYS A 58 -12.40 3.46 -7.40
N ALA A 59 -11.88 3.14 -8.58
CA ALA A 59 -10.76 3.84 -9.20
C ALA A 59 -11.13 5.29 -9.53
N ALA A 60 -12.39 5.55 -9.88
CA ALA A 60 -12.89 6.91 -10.12
C ALA A 60 -12.96 7.75 -8.84
N GLU A 61 -13.18 7.13 -7.68
CA GLU A 61 -13.23 7.80 -6.37
C GLU A 61 -11.84 8.00 -5.75
N THR A 62 -10.85 7.20 -6.15
CA THR A 62 -9.49 7.26 -5.60
C THR A 62 -8.56 8.07 -6.51
N LEU A 63 -8.35 9.34 -6.16
CA LEU A 63 -7.34 10.17 -6.80
C LEU A 63 -5.96 9.54 -6.60
N HIS A 64 -5.20 9.38 -7.69
CA HIS A 64 -3.83 8.90 -7.61
C HIS A 64 -3.02 9.85 -6.71
N PRO A 65 -2.19 9.37 -5.76
CA PRO A 65 -1.46 10.23 -4.83
C PRO A 65 -0.60 11.30 -5.52
N CYS A 66 -0.10 11.01 -6.73
CA CYS A 66 0.64 11.97 -7.54
C CYS A 66 -0.22 12.99 -8.31
N TRP A 67 -1.56 12.87 -8.30
CA TRP A 67 -2.48 13.84 -8.90
C TRP A 67 -2.81 15.01 -7.98
N GLU A 68 -2.59 14.87 -6.65
CA GLU A 68 -2.71 15.98 -5.70
C GLU A 68 -1.80 17.18 -6.09
N ALA A 69 -0.68 16.90 -6.79
CA ALA A 69 0.23 17.91 -7.32
C ALA A 69 -0.37 18.76 -8.47
N TYR A 70 -1.49 18.34 -9.06
CA TYR A 70 -2.12 18.98 -10.23
C TYR A 70 -3.54 19.47 -9.93
N ARG A 71 -3.79 19.93 -8.71
CA ARG A 71 -5.06 20.56 -8.34
C ARG A 71 -5.34 21.74 -9.28
N ILE A 72 -6.27 21.57 -10.22
CA ILE A 72 -6.69 22.64 -11.12
C ILE A 72 -7.42 23.66 -10.24
N CYS A 73 -6.81 24.83 -10.04
CA CYS A 73 -7.50 25.95 -9.42
C CYS A 73 -8.68 26.33 -10.34
N ASP A 74 -9.89 25.99 -9.95
CA ASP A 74 -11.08 26.49 -10.63
C ASP A 74 -11.27 27.95 -10.24
N GLU A 75 -10.65 28.87 -10.99
CA GLU A 75 -10.78 30.32 -10.82
C GLU A 75 -12.13 30.85 -11.38
N ARG A 76 -13.21 30.11 -11.17
CA ARG A 76 -14.58 30.58 -11.45
C ARG A 76 -15.45 30.44 -10.21
N ALA A 77 -15.22 31.32 -9.24
CA ALA A 77 -16.19 31.69 -8.21
C ALA A 77 -16.42 33.20 -8.27
#